data_AF-M5CAY6-F1
#
_entry.id   AF-M5CAY6-F1
#
_cell.length_a   1.000
_cell.length_b   1.000
_cell.length_c   1.000
_cell.angle_alpha   90.00
_cell.angle_beta   90.00
_cell.angle_gamma   90.00
#
_symmetry.space_group_name_H-M   'P 1'
#
loop_
_entity.id
_entity.type
_entity.pdbx_description
1 polymer ?
#
loop_
_entity_poly.entity_id
_entity_poly.type
_entity_poly.pdbx_seq_one_letter_code
_entity_poly.pdbx_strand_id
1 'polypeptide(L)'
;MKWCLKLVDETEFNDCYKAMPKHLNLWHFDKNISELSQTTGKEHREMEKAFVGMVAGLVPDDVMPAVCALLDFIYYAQLPSHTETTISWLERSLKTFHEHKDAFIRHGACKHFNINKLHSMMHYATAIHELGALDGYNTEGPKRLHIDFAKRAYRATNRNDFIVQMVQYLERQERVFKFDMYLKWAVPKYAAADKIKDKAWAAKWSGTGFPPN
;
A
#
# COMPACT_ATOMS: atom_id res chain seq x y z
N MET A 1 3.76 -12.41 7.14
CA MET A 1 4.59 -11.90 8.25
C MET A 1 4.35 -12.60 9.59
N LYS A 2 3.22 -12.41 10.29
CA LYS A 2 3.05 -12.96 11.66
C LYS A 2 3.23 -14.48 11.81
N TRP A 3 2.87 -15.28 10.80
CA TRP A 3 3.11 -16.73 10.85
C TRP A 3 4.59 -17.08 10.75
N CYS A 4 5.32 -16.41 9.85
CA CYS A 4 6.77 -16.61 9.72
C CYS A 4 7.51 -16.14 10.97
N LEU A 5 7.11 -15.01 11.58
CA LEU A 5 7.71 -14.53 12.84
C LEU A 5 7.56 -15.51 14.01
N LYS A 6 6.60 -16.44 13.98
CA LYS A 6 6.48 -17.50 14.98
C LYS A 6 7.40 -18.69 14.74
N LEU A 7 7.94 -18.80 13.53
CA LEU A 7 8.81 -19.89 13.10
C LEU A 7 10.29 -19.50 13.10
N VAL A 8 10.57 -18.21 13.18
CA VAL A 8 11.90 -17.62 13.07
C VAL A 8 12.27 -17.00 14.41
N ASP A 9 13.55 -17.03 14.74
CA ASP A 9 14.08 -16.25 15.85
C ASP A 9 13.98 -14.74 15.54
N GLU A 10 13.32 -13.98 16.41
CA GLU A 10 13.08 -12.56 16.15
C GLU A 10 14.38 -11.75 16.03
N THR A 11 15.46 -12.18 16.69
CA THR A 11 16.74 -11.47 16.61
C THR A 11 17.39 -11.68 15.25
N GLU A 12 17.44 -12.93 14.77
CA GLU A 12 17.96 -13.26 13.44
C GLU A 12 17.16 -12.58 12.32
N PHE A 13 15.82 -12.58 12.43
CA PHE A 13 14.96 -11.88 11.46
C PHE A 13 15.26 -10.38 11.39
N ASN A 14 15.39 -9.73 12.55
CA ASN A 14 15.70 -8.30 12.62
C ASN A 14 17.12 -8.00 12.11
N ASP A 15 18.07 -8.88 12.39
CA ASP A 15 19.46 -8.73 11.95
C ASP A 15 19.60 -8.89 10.44
N CYS A 16 18.82 -9.77 9.79
CA CYS A 16 18.74 -9.85 8.34
C CYS A 16 18.29 -8.52 7.71
N TYR A 17 17.26 -7.88 8.29
CA TYR A 17 16.78 -6.58 7.80
C TYR A 17 17.79 -5.45 8.01
N LYS A 18 18.53 -5.45 9.13
CA LYS A 18 19.61 -4.49 9.40
C LYS A 18 20.85 -4.73 8.53
N ALA A 19 21.14 -5.97 8.19
CA ALA A 19 22.26 -6.35 7.33
C ALA A 19 21.98 -6.03 5.85
N MET A 20 20.73 -5.73 5.47
CA MET A 20 20.35 -5.39 4.10
C MET A 20 21.15 -4.17 3.61
N PRO A 21 21.87 -4.29 2.47
CA PRO A 21 22.56 -3.15 1.89
C PRO A 21 21.60 -2.01 1.58
N LYS A 22 22.06 -0.76 1.79
CA LYS A 22 21.27 0.41 1.41
C LYS A 22 21.13 0.43 -0.12
N HIS A 23 19.89 0.48 -0.58
CA HIS A 23 19.55 0.54 -2.00
C HIS A 23 18.56 1.68 -2.25
N LEU A 24 18.63 2.32 -3.42
CA LEU A 24 17.82 3.50 -3.73
C LEU A 24 16.30 3.20 -3.69
N ASN A 25 15.92 1.98 -4.09
CA ASN A 25 14.52 1.57 -4.27
C ASN A 25 13.96 0.71 -3.13
N LEU A 26 14.75 0.47 -2.07
CA LEU A 26 14.33 -0.33 -0.91
C LEU A 26 14.50 0.50 0.36
N TRP A 27 13.48 0.48 1.21
CA TRP A 27 13.58 1.11 2.52
C TRP A 27 14.46 0.27 3.44
N HIS A 28 15.55 0.85 3.91
CA HIS A 28 16.36 0.30 5.00
C HIS A 28 15.69 0.54 6.37
N PHE A 29 15.50 -0.52 7.14
CA PHE A 29 14.87 -0.46 8.46
C PHE A 29 15.95 -0.46 9.55
N ASP A 30 16.24 0.71 10.12
CA ASP A 30 17.22 0.84 11.21
C ASP A 30 16.70 0.29 12.56
N LYS A 31 15.38 0.12 12.69
CA LYS A 31 14.71 -0.36 13.91
C LYS A 31 14.22 -1.79 13.75
N ASN A 32 14.07 -2.49 14.88
CA ASN A 32 13.50 -3.83 14.93
C ASN A 32 12.09 -3.83 14.33
N ILE A 33 11.91 -4.64 13.29
CA ILE A 33 10.64 -4.74 12.57
C ILE A 33 9.62 -5.53 13.40
N SER A 34 10.08 -6.49 14.21
CA SER A 34 9.19 -7.27 15.09
C SER A 34 8.46 -6.43 16.14
N GLU A 35 9.00 -5.25 16.49
CA GLU A 35 8.43 -4.33 17.48
C GLU A 35 7.36 -3.37 16.91
N LEU A 36 7.15 -3.37 15.59
CA LEU A 36 6.20 -2.46 14.95
C LEU A 36 4.75 -2.88 15.25
N SER A 37 4.15 -2.26 16.27
CA SER A 37 2.77 -2.54 16.71
C SER A 37 1.68 -2.08 15.72
N GLN A 38 1.96 -1.06 14.90
CA GLN A 38 1.06 -0.52 13.89
C GLN A 38 1.83 -0.13 12.63
N THR A 39 1.95 -1.08 11.70
CA THR A 39 2.57 -0.81 10.41
C THR A 39 1.57 -0.13 9.46
N THR A 40 2.02 0.97 8.86
CA THR A 40 1.31 1.65 7.78
C THR A 40 1.32 0.81 6.50
N GLY A 41 0.37 1.07 5.60
CA GLY A 41 0.33 0.37 4.31
C GLY A 41 1.62 0.57 3.49
N LYS A 42 2.27 1.73 3.61
CA LYS A 42 3.56 1.99 2.96
C LYS A 42 4.68 1.14 3.54
N GLU A 43 4.78 1.05 4.87
CA GLU A 43 5.77 0.19 5.53
C GLU A 43 5.56 -1.28 5.15
N HIS A 44 4.31 -1.75 5.12
CA HIS A 44 3.99 -3.12 4.71
C HIS A 44 4.49 -3.43 3.30
N ARG A 45 4.24 -2.54 2.32
CA ARG A 45 4.72 -2.71 0.95
C ARG A 45 6.25 -2.74 0.85
N GLU A 46 6.95 -1.89 1.61
CA GLU A 46 8.42 -1.92 1.61
C GLU A 46 8.98 -3.19 2.26
N MET A 47 8.35 -3.69 3.33
CA MET A 47 8.71 -4.97 3.93
C MET A 47 8.51 -6.14 2.96
N GLU A 48 7.39 -6.16 2.22
CA GLU A 48 7.07 -7.21 1.23
C GLU A 48 8.13 -7.36 0.14
N LYS A 49 8.79 -6.27 -0.26
CA LYS A 49 9.84 -6.29 -1.31
C LYS A 49 11.07 -7.12 -0.93
N ALA A 50 11.43 -7.10 0.35
CA ALA A 50 12.59 -7.83 0.86
C ALA A 50 12.21 -9.16 1.55
N PHE A 51 10.93 -9.37 1.86
CA PHE A 51 10.48 -10.39 2.80
C PHE A 51 10.96 -11.81 2.47
N VAL A 52 10.89 -12.24 1.22
CA VAL A 52 11.34 -13.59 0.82
C VAL A 52 12.82 -13.81 1.16
N GLY A 53 13.67 -12.83 0.83
CA GLY A 53 15.10 -12.92 1.11
C GLY A 53 15.40 -12.93 2.62
N MET A 54 14.55 -12.27 3.42
CA MET A 54 14.72 -12.18 4.87
C MET A 54 14.31 -13.45 5.61
N VAL A 55 13.36 -14.21 5.07
CA VAL A 55 12.93 -15.48 5.69
C VAL A 55 13.65 -16.70 5.11
N ALA A 56 14.29 -16.57 3.95
CA ALA A 56 15.04 -17.65 3.32
C ALA A 56 16.15 -18.16 4.25
N GLY A 57 16.11 -19.45 4.57
CA GLY A 57 17.05 -20.09 5.50
C GLY A 57 16.74 -19.90 6.98
N LEU A 58 15.75 -19.06 7.33
CA LEU A 58 15.28 -18.89 8.71
C LEU A 58 13.99 -19.68 8.99
N VAL A 59 13.12 -19.84 8.00
CA VAL A 59 11.93 -20.70 8.10
C VAL A 59 12.23 -22.10 7.56
N PRO A 60 11.46 -23.13 7.99
CA PRO A 60 11.53 -24.45 7.38
C PRO A 60 11.32 -24.43 5.86
N ASP A 61 12.10 -25.22 5.13
CA ASP A 61 12.11 -25.22 3.65
C ASP A 61 10.73 -25.54 3.04
N ASP A 62 9.92 -26.36 3.71
CA ASP A 62 8.58 -26.72 3.25
C ASP A 62 7.54 -25.60 3.42
N VAL A 63 7.86 -24.54 4.17
CA VAL A 63 7.04 -23.33 4.33
C VAL A 63 7.31 -22.31 3.22
N MET A 64 8.53 -22.31 2.65
CA MET A 64 8.94 -21.32 1.64
C MET A 64 8.02 -21.26 0.41
N PRO A 65 7.57 -22.37 -0.19
CA PRO A 65 6.65 -22.32 -1.33
C PRO A 65 5.35 -21.57 -1.02
N ALA A 66 4.80 -21.74 0.20
CA ALA A 66 3.60 -21.02 0.61
C ALA A 66 3.87 -19.52 0.78
N VAL A 67 5.03 -19.15 1.34
CA VAL A 67 5.41 -17.73 1.49
C VAL A 67 5.57 -17.06 0.13
N CYS A 68 6.33 -17.66 -0.78
CA CYS A 68 6.55 -17.13 -2.13
C CYS A 68 5.22 -17.02 -2.87
N ALA A 69 4.41 -18.09 -2.89
CA ALA A 69 3.14 -18.10 -3.59
C ALA A 69 2.14 -17.05 -3.09
N LEU A 70 2.12 -16.78 -1.78
CA LEU A 70 1.26 -15.73 -1.23
C LEU A 70 1.75 -14.33 -1.61
N LEU A 71 3.06 -14.11 -1.63
CA LEU A 71 3.63 -12.84 -2.09
C LEU A 71 3.41 -12.62 -3.58
N ASP A 72 3.63 -13.65 -4.40
CA ASP A 72 3.35 -13.62 -5.83
C ASP A 72 1.88 -13.26 -6.07
N PHE A 73 0.95 -13.86 -5.32
CA PHE A 73 -0.47 -13.51 -5.38
C PHE A 73 -0.71 -12.02 -5.11
N ILE A 74 -0.09 -11.47 -4.05
CA ILE A 74 -0.21 -10.05 -3.69
C ILE A 74 0.31 -9.16 -4.82
N TYR A 75 1.46 -9.49 -5.40
CA TYR A 75 2.04 -8.71 -6.50
C TYR A 75 1.20 -8.79 -7.77
N TYR A 76 0.72 -9.98 -8.15
CA TYR A 76 -0.16 -10.13 -9.31
C TYR A 76 -1.48 -9.40 -9.13
N ALA A 77 -2.08 -9.44 -7.94
CA ALA A 77 -3.30 -8.72 -7.62
C ALA A 77 -3.14 -7.19 -7.72
N GLN A 78 -1.93 -6.67 -7.58
CA GLN A 78 -1.62 -5.23 -7.67
C GLN A 78 -1.27 -4.76 -9.08
N LEU A 79 -1.33 -5.63 -10.10
CA LEU A 79 -1.06 -5.22 -11.47
C LEU A 79 -2.11 -4.19 -11.94
N PRO A 80 -1.69 -3.10 -12.61
CA PRO A 80 -2.61 -2.08 -13.10
C PRO A 80 -3.45 -2.55 -14.29
N SER A 81 -3.07 -3.67 -14.90
CA SER A 81 -3.79 -4.28 -16.01
C SER A 81 -3.59 -5.80 -15.98
N HIS A 82 -4.64 -6.52 -16.35
CA HIS A 82 -4.65 -7.97 -16.36
C HIS A 82 -4.88 -8.51 -17.76
N THR A 83 -4.19 -9.59 -18.07
CA THR A 83 -4.40 -10.45 -19.23
C THR A 83 -4.80 -11.83 -18.73
N GLU A 84 -5.32 -12.68 -19.61
CA GLU A 84 -5.64 -14.07 -19.26
C GLU A 84 -4.43 -14.80 -18.65
N THR A 85 -3.23 -14.50 -19.15
CA THR A 85 -1.98 -15.03 -18.61
C THR A 85 -1.70 -14.56 -17.19
N THR A 86 -1.87 -13.28 -16.85
CA THR A 86 -1.59 -12.80 -15.49
C THR A 86 -2.66 -13.26 -14.50
N ILE A 87 -3.90 -13.42 -14.94
CA ILE A 87 -4.97 -14.03 -14.14
C ILE A 87 -4.64 -15.51 -13.86
N SER A 88 -4.16 -16.25 -14.87
CA SER A 88 -3.73 -17.64 -14.67
C SER A 88 -2.58 -17.76 -13.64
N TRP A 89 -1.65 -16.80 -13.62
CA TRP A 89 -0.57 -16.75 -12.63
C TRP A 89 -1.09 -16.43 -11.22
N LEU A 90 -2.04 -15.50 -11.13
CA LEU A 90 -2.74 -15.20 -9.88
C LEU A 90 -3.43 -16.44 -9.31
N GLU A 91 -4.23 -17.15 -10.10
CA GLU A 91 -4.90 -18.38 -9.66
C GLU A 91 -3.92 -19.48 -9.28
N ARG A 92 -2.86 -19.67 -10.10
CA ARG A 92 -1.81 -20.65 -9.82
C ARG A 92 -1.10 -20.36 -8.50
N SER A 93 -0.77 -19.09 -8.24
CA SER A 93 -0.13 -18.69 -6.99
C SER A 93 -1.03 -19.00 -5.78
N LEU A 94 -2.33 -18.73 -5.87
CA LEU A 94 -3.28 -19.08 -4.80
C LEU A 94 -3.39 -20.60 -4.60
N LYS A 95 -3.39 -21.36 -5.69
CA LYS A 95 -3.40 -22.84 -5.64
C LYS A 95 -2.14 -23.37 -4.95
N THR A 96 -0.95 -22.90 -5.36
CA THR A 96 0.32 -23.30 -4.74
C THR A 96 0.36 -22.93 -3.27
N PHE A 97 -0.16 -21.76 -2.88
CA PHE A 97 -0.32 -21.41 -1.47
C PHE A 97 -1.18 -22.42 -0.73
N HIS A 98 -2.34 -22.80 -1.27
CA HIS A 98 -3.23 -23.77 -0.63
C HIS A 98 -2.66 -25.19 -0.54
N GLU A 99 -1.83 -25.60 -1.49
CA GLU A 99 -1.12 -26.89 -1.44
C GLU A 99 -0.06 -26.95 -0.33
N HIS A 100 0.59 -25.82 -0.01
CA HIS A 100 1.72 -25.78 0.92
C HIS A 100 1.41 -25.15 2.29
N LYS A 101 0.27 -24.47 2.45
CA LYS A 101 -0.09 -23.75 3.69
C LYS A 101 -0.08 -24.64 4.94
N ASP A 102 -0.38 -25.92 4.80
CA ASP A 102 -0.45 -26.86 5.92
C ASP A 102 0.91 -27.06 6.60
N ALA A 103 2.02 -26.71 5.93
CA ALA A 103 3.35 -26.63 6.55
C ALA A 103 3.36 -25.70 7.78
N PHE A 104 2.67 -24.56 7.71
CA PHE A 104 2.56 -23.65 8.87
C PHE A 104 1.80 -24.28 10.06
N ILE A 105 0.86 -25.18 9.80
CA ILE A 105 0.12 -25.89 10.87
C ILE A 105 1.03 -26.96 11.47
N ARG A 106 1.74 -27.73 10.63
CA ARG A 106 2.68 -28.77 11.06
C ARG A 106 3.77 -28.21 11.98
N HIS A 107 4.29 -27.02 11.67
CA HIS A 107 5.30 -26.33 12.49
C HIS A 107 4.71 -25.48 13.62
N GLY A 108 3.39 -25.53 13.86
CA GLY A 108 2.76 -24.85 15.00
C GLY A 108 2.61 -23.32 14.87
N ALA A 109 2.88 -22.73 13.70
CA ALA A 109 2.71 -21.29 13.48
C ALA A 109 1.24 -20.84 13.55
N CYS A 110 0.32 -21.71 13.11
CA CYS A 110 -1.12 -21.44 13.07
C CYS A 110 -1.95 -22.69 13.36
N LYS A 111 -3.16 -22.51 13.90
CA LYS A 111 -4.11 -23.61 14.13
C LYS A 111 -4.98 -23.91 12.90
N HIS A 112 -5.35 -22.90 12.12
CA HIS A 112 -6.21 -23.01 10.95
C HIS A 112 -6.07 -21.79 10.04
N PHE A 113 -6.53 -21.90 8.79
CA PHE A 113 -6.53 -20.81 7.81
C PHE A 113 -7.93 -20.20 7.54
N ASN A 114 -8.89 -20.41 8.45
CA ASN A 114 -10.24 -19.82 8.37
C ASN A 114 -10.20 -18.30 8.61
N ILE A 115 -9.75 -17.56 7.60
CA ILE A 115 -9.53 -16.12 7.65
C ILE A 115 -10.27 -15.52 6.47
N ASN A 116 -11.19 -14.59 6.75
CA ASN A 116 -12.03 -13.97 5.73
C ASN A 116 -11.20 -13.38 4.58
N LYS A 117 -10.03 -12.80 4.86
CA LYS A 117 -9.12 -12.27 3.83
C LYS A 117 -8.54 -13.34 2.91
N LEU A 118 -8.23 -14.53 3.42
CA LEU A 118 -7.76 -15.63 2.58
C LEU A 118 -8.91 -16.21 1.75
N HIS A 119 -10.11 -16.30 2.34
CA HIS A 119 -11.29 -16.73 1.60
C HIS A 119 -11.63 -15.74 0.48
N SER A 120 -11.55 -14.43 0.73
CA SER A 120 -11.83 -13.42 -0.29
C SER A 120 -10.89 -13.51 -1.49
N MET A 121 -9.63 -13.97 -1.31
CA MET A 121 -8.67 -14.14 -2.42
C MET A 121 -9.16 -15.11 -3.49
N MET A 122 -10.01 -16.08 -3.13
CA MET A 122 -10.62 -17.02 -4.08
C MET A 122 -11.53 -16.33 -5.10
N HIS A 123 -12.04 -15.14 -4.77
CA HIS A 123 -12.93 -14.36 -5.63
C HIS A 123 -12.20 -13.29 -6.45
N TYR A 124 -10.87 -13.20 -6.36
CA TYR A 124 -10.14 -12.12 -7.03
C TYR A 124 -10.15 -12.29 -8.55
N ALA A 125 -9.93 -13.51 -9.05
CA ALA A 125 -9.94 -13.76 -10.50
C ALA A 125 -11.30 -13.39 -11.13
N THR A 126 -12.39 -13.85 -10.51
CA THR A 126 -13.77 -13.52 -10.94
C THR A 126 -14.04 -12.02 -10.86
N ALA A 127 -13.67 -11.37 -9.75
CA ALA A 127 -13.81 -9.92 -9.61
C ALA A 127 -12.99 -9.14 -10.64
N ILE A 128 -11.79 -9.62 -11.02
CA ILE A 128 -10.97 -8.99 -12.06
C ILE A 128 -11.62 -9.11 -13.44
N HIS A 129 -12.22 -10.25 -13.76
CA HIS A 129 -12.97 -10.41 -15.01
C HIS A 129 -14.20 -9.51 -15.07
N GLU A 130 -14.93 -9.37 -13.97
CA GLU A 130 -16.20 -8.62 -13.94
C GLU A 130 -16.02 -7.11 -13.79
N LEU A 131 -15.04 -6.68 -12.99
CA LEU A 131 -14.89 -5.28 -12.56
C LEU A 131 -13.59 -4.63 -13.06
N GLY A 132 -12.68 -5.41 -13.66
CA GLY A 132 -11.35 -4.95 -14.06
C GLY A 132 -10.32 -4.98 -12.93
N ALA A 133 -9.21 -4.28 -13.11
CA ALA A 133 -8.10 -4.27 -12.17
C ALA A 133 -8.51 -3.78 -10.76
N LEU A 134 -7.86 -4.33 -9.73
CA LEU A 134 -8.23 -4.10 -8.33
C LEU A 134 -7.95 -2.66 -7.85
N ASP A 135 -7.10 -1.93 -8.57
CA ASP A 135 -6.78 -0.53 -8.27
C ASP A 135 -8.00 0.39 -8.42
N GLY A 136 -8.90 0.07 -9.35
CA GLY A 136 -10.09 0.86 -9.65
C GLY A 136 -11.15 0.94 -8.54
N TYR A 137 -11.16 -0.01 -7.61
CA TYR A 137 -12.16 -0.08 -6.53
C TYR A 137 -11.55 -0.27 -5.13
N ASN A 138 -10.26 0.04 -4.99
CA ASN A 138 -9.62 0.03 -3.68
C ASN A 138 -10.11 1.20 -2.80
N THR A 139 -9.84 1.10 -1.49
CA THR A 139 -10.26 2.14 -0.52
C THR A 139 -9.26 3.28 -0.38
N GLU A 140 -8.13 3.28 -1.12
CA GLU A 140 -7.07 4.28 -0.95
C GLU A 140 -7.54 5.66 -1.44
N GLY A 141 -8.21 5.71 -2.60
CA GLY A 141 -8.81 6.93 -3.14
C GLY A 141 -9.80 7.58 -2.15
N PRO A 142 -10.86 6.87 -1.71
CA PRO A 142 -11.80 7.38 -0.72
C PRO A 142 -11.14 7.81 0.59
N LYS A 143 -10.15 7.05 1.10
CA LYS A 143 -9.39 7.42 2.31
C LYS A 143 -8.62 8.73 2.12
N ARG A 144 -8.05 8.97 0.93
CA ARG A 144 -7.38 10.23 0.61
C ARG A 144 -8.36 11.38 0.59
N LEU A 145 -9.50 11.22 -0.08
CA LEU A 145 -10.56 12.22 -0.12
C LEU A 145 -11.10 12.55 1.28
N HIS A 146 -11.15 11.58 2.20
CA HIS A 146 -11.56 11.82 3.58
C HIS A 146 -10.59 12.76 4.34
N ILE A 147 -9.30 12.78 3.99
CA ILE A 147 -8.36 13.76 4.57
C ILE A 147 -8.75 15.18 4.15
N ASP A 148 -9.00 15.37 2.86
CA ASP A 148 -9.27 16.68 2.28
C ASP A 148 -10.69 17.17 2.61
N PHE A 149 -11.69 16.31 2.48
CA PHE A 149 -13.10 16.69 2.64
C PHE A 149 -13.63 16.59 4.07
N ALA A 150 -13.12 15.67 4.88
CA ALA A 150 -13.59 15.54 6.27
C ALA A 150 -12.59 16.17 7.25
N LYS A 151 -11.34 15.70 7.28
CA LYS A 151 -10.38 16.13 8.33
C LYS A 151 -10.00 17.60 8.22
N ARG A 152 -9.67 18.11 7.02
CA ARG A 152 -9.33 19.53 6.84
C ARG A 152 -10.53 20.44 7.07
N ALA A 153 -11.69 20.08 6.51
CA ALA A 153 -12.91 20.83 6.71
C ALA A 153 -13.29 20.90 8.20
N TYR A 154 -13.28 19.77 8.92
CA TYR A 154 -13.57 19.74 10.35
C TYR A 154 -12.60 20.61 11.16
N ARG A 155 -11.30 20.55 10.86
CA ARG A 155 -10.28 21.40 11.51
C ARG A 155 -10.49 22.89 11.28
N ALA A 156 -11.13 23.28 10.18
CA ALA A 156 -11.45 24.67 9.85
C ALA A 156 -12.73 25.19 10.54
N THR A 157 -13.47 24.32 11.25
CA THR A 157 -14.68 24.71 11.98
C THR A 157 -14.40 25.08 13.43
N ASN A 158 -15.36 25.74 14.08
CA ASN A 158 -15.35 25.96 15.52
C ASN A 158 -15.81 24.73 16.34
N ARG A 159 -16.07 23.58 15.67
CA ARG A 159 -16.56 22.30 16.24
C ARG A 159 -17.95 22.33 16.88
N ASN A 160 -18.70 23.43 16.74
CA ASN A 160 -20.10 23.53 17.14
C ASN A 160 -20.98 23.57 15.88
N ASP A 161 -21.97 22.68 15.77
CA ASP A 161 -22.77 22.51 14.55
C ASP A 161 -21.89 22.50 13.26
N PHE A 162 -20.87 21.63 13.30
CA PHE A 162 -19.76 21.68 12.35
C PHE A 162 -20.14 21.25 10.94
N ILE A 163 -21.26 20.56 10.72
CA ILE A 163 -21.67 20.05 9.41
C ILE A 163 -21.90 21.21 8.45
N VAL A 164 -22.68 22.22 8.86
CA VAL A 164 -22.98 23.40 8.02
C VAL A 164 -21.68 24.15 7.69
N GLN A 165 -20.78 24.29 8.66
CA GLN A 165 -19.49 24.95 8.48
C GLN A 165 -18.57 24.17 7.54
N MET A 166 -18.54 22.83 7.64
CA MET A 166 -17.79 21.96 6.74
C MET A 166 -18.29 22.10 5.30
N VAL A 167 -19.62 22.09 5.09
CA VAL A 167 -20.21 22.28 3.76
C VAL A 167 -19.82 23.65 3.18
N GLN A 168 -19.95 24.72 3.96
CA GLN A 168 -19.53 26.07 3.52
C GLN A 168 -18.03 26.16 3.22
N TYR A 169 -17.19 25.49 4.02
CA TYR A 169 -15.76 25.43 3.77
C TYR A 169 -15.46 24.76 2.43
N LEU A 170 -16.07 23.60 2.16
CA LEU A 170 -15.88 22.87 0.91
C LEU A 170 -16.38 23.66 -0.31
N GLU A 171 -17.54 24.30 -0.20
CA GLU A 171 -18.09 25.15 -1.25
C GLU A 171 -17.15 26.31 -1.60
N ARG A 172 -16.53 26.94 -0.59
CA ARG A 172 -15.53 27.99 -0.79
C ARG A 172 -14.28 27.46 -1.49
N GLN A 173 -13.78 26.29 -1.09
CA GLN A 173 -12.63 25.65 -1.75
C GLN A 173 -12.95 25.34 -3.22
N GLU A 174 -14.14 24.83 -3.51
CA GLU A 174 -14.56 24.52 -4.88
C GLU A 174 -14.68 25.80 -5.73
N ARG A 175 -15.23 26.89 -5.19
CA ARG A 175 -15.31 28.18 -5.90
C ARG A 175 -13.93 28.74 -6.21
N VAL A 176 -13.00 28.71 -5.26
CA VAL A 176 -11.61 29.15 -5.48
C VAL A 176 -10.93 28.30 -6.53
N PHE A 177 -11.08 26.97 -6.47
CA PHE A 177 -10.51 26.04 -7.44
C PHE A 177 -11.04 26.30 -8.87
N LYS A 178 -12.36 26.43 -9.04
CA LYS A 178 -12.97 26.75 -10.34
C LYS A 178 -12.47 28.07 -10.91
N PHE A 179 -12.36 29.10 -10.05
CA PHE A 179 -11.85 30.39 -10.48
C PHE A 179 -10.36 30.34 -10.86
N ASP A 180 -9.54 29.59 -10.12
CA ASP A 180 -8.14 29.36 -10.47
C ASP A 180 -8.00 28.65 -11.83
N MET A 181 -8.82 27.62 -12.10
CA MET A 181 -8.86 26.96 -13.40
C MET A 181 -9.25 27.94 -14.52
N TYR A 182 -10.24 28.79 -14.28
CA TYR A 182 -10.63 29.83 -15.24
C TYR A 182 -9.48 30.81 -15.50
N LEU A 183 -8.78 31.30 -14.47
CA LEU A 183 -7.64 32.20 -14.64
C LEU A 183 -6.49 31.54 -15.42
N LYS A 184 -6.23 30.26 -15.18
CA LYS A 184 -5.23 29.49 -15.95
C LYS A 184 -5.58 29.39 -17.43
N TRP A 185 -6.86 29.26 -17.76
CA TRP A 185 -7.32 29.22 -19.14
C TRP A 185 -7.37 30.62 -19.80
N ALA A 186 -7.98 31.60 -19.13
CA ALA A 186 -8.26 32.92 -19.68
C ALA A 186 -7.04 33.85 -19.68
N VAL A 187 -6.07 33.66 -18.77
CA VAL A 187 -4.93 34.57 -18.59
C VAL A 187 -3.61 33.79 -18.70
N PRO A 188 -3.00 33.72 -19.91
CA PRO A 188 -1.75 32.97 -20.14
C PRO A 188 -0.59 33.38 -19.21
N LYS A 189 -0.52 34.67 -18.84
CA LYS A 189 0.50 35.17 -17.89
C LYS A 189 0.32 34.61 -16.47
N TYR A 190 -0.92 34.44 -16.02
CA TYR A 190 -1.24 33.84 -14.73
C TYR A 190 -0.83 32.35 -14.73
N ALA A 191 -1.20 31.61 -15.78
CA ALA A 191 -0.82 30.21 -15.95
C ALA A 191 0.70 30.01 -16.00
N ALA A 192 1.43 30.90 -16.67
CA ALA A 192 2.89 30.85 -16.74
C ALA A 192 3.55 31.12 -15.37
N ALA A 193 3.03 32.09 -14.60
CA ALA A 193 3.52 32.40 -13.26
C ALA A 193 3.24 31.29 -12.24
N ASP A 194 2.09 30.62 -12.36
CA ASP A 194 1.72 29.50 -11.48
C ASP A 194 2.65 28.29 -11.69
N LYS A 195 2.95 27.95 -12.96
CA LYS A 195 3.93 26.91 -13.30
C LYS A 195 5.34 27.15 -12.74
N ILE A 196 5.74 28.42 -12.54
CA ILE A 196 7.02 28.78 -11.94
C ILE A 196 7.02 28.49 -10.44
N LYS A 197 5.90 28.78 -9.74
CA LYS A 197 5.73 28.46 -8.32
C LYS A 197 5.72 26.96 -8.06
N ASP A 198 5.05 26.18 -8.91
CA ASP A 198 5.05 24.72 -8.82
C ASP A 198 6.45 24.14 -9.02
N LYS A 199 7.23 24.63 -9.99
CA LYS A 199 8.62 24.22 -10.20
C LYS A 199 9.53 24.62 -9.03
N ALA A 200 9.38 25.84 -8.50
CA ALA A 200 10.16 26.30 -7.35
C ALA A 200 9.83 25.53 -6.07
N TRP A 201 8.56 25.17 -5.87
CA TRP A 201 8.12 24.29 -4.80
C TRP A 201 8.68 22.88 -4.99
N ALA A 202 8.54 22.27 -6.17
CA ALA A 202 9.07 20.93 -6.47
C ALA A 202 10.60 20.85 -6.31
N ALA A 203 11.33 21.88 -6.76
CA ALA A 203 12.79 21.98 -6.61
C ALA A 203 13.25 22.13 -5.14
N LYS A 204 12.41 22.73 -4.28
CA LYS A 204 12.68 22.86 -2.84
C LYS A 204 12.58 21.51 -2.11
N TRP A 205 11.80 20.56 -2.65
CA TRP A 205 11.60 19.24 -2.04
C TRP A 205 12.44 18.12 -2.69
N SER A 206 12.86 18.28 -3.95
CA SER A 206 13.72 17.30 -4.65
C SER A 206 15.11 17.10 -4.01
N GLY A 207 15.60 18.05 -3.22
CA GLY A 207 16.84 17.92 -2.44
C GLY A 207 16.73 17.10 -1.14
N THR A 208 15.52 16.68 -0.75
CA THR A 208 15.27 15.98 0.54
C THR A 208 14.92 14.50 0.40
N GLY A 209 15.06 13.93 -0.81
CA GLY A 209 14.75 12.51 -1.06
C GLY A 209 13.26 12.16 -0.98
N PHE A 210 12.37 13.14 -0.92
CA PHE A 210 10.93 12.96 -0.99
C PHE A 210 10.43 13.39 -2.37
N PRO A 211 9.88 12.48 -3.21
CA PRO A 211 9.33 12.87 -4.50
C PRO A 211 8.00 13.63 -4.28
N PRO A 212 7.74 14.72 -5.02
CA PRO A 212 6.40 15.26 -5.16
C PRO A 212 5.57 14.34 -6.09
N ASN A 213 4.25 14.29 -5.82
CA ASN A 213 3.25 13.46 -6.51
C ASN A 213 3.31 13.53 -8.04
#